data_AF-A0A1W5C991-F1
#
_entry.id   AF-A0A1W5C991-F1
#
_cell.length_a   1.000
_cell.length_b   1.000
_cell.length_c   1.000
_cell.angle_alpha   90.00
_cell.angle_beta   90.00
_cell.angle_gamma   90.00
#
_symmetry.space_group_name_H-M   'P 1'
#
loop_
_entity.id
_entity.type
_entity.pdbx_description
1 polymer ?
#
loop_
_entity_poly.entity_id
_entity_poly.type
_entity_poly.pdbx_seq_one_letter_code
_entity_poly.pdbx_strand_id
1 'polypeptide(L)'
;MQLHINSNHTQEKKYPCDICGKVYLRPTSLKDHKRVKHSTVKRYDCSDCGMAFVSWAQRWHHFKKEHTTAKPFACTYCDWAFKFKGDLTLHIRKHTGEKPFKCDICGKAFNKSYNVVIHKKSHRNLPPPEQSTLLAAETAMLPQGEVKPEHTAI
;
A
#
# COMPACT_ATOMS: atom_id res chain seq x y z
N MET A 1 25.51 -45.89 -38.57
CA MET A 1 24.15 -45.29 -38.54
C MET A 1 23.52 -45.70 -37.21
N GLN A 2 23.42 -44.74 -36.29
CA GLN A 2 22.89 -44.91 -34.94
C GLN A 2 21.36 -45.08 -34.99
N LEU A 3 20.81 -46.01 -34.22
CA LEU A 3 19.55 -45.78 -33.53
C LEU A 3 19.76 -46.13 -32.05
N HIS A 4 19.42 -45.16 -31.20
CA HIS A 4 19.61 -45.16 -29.77
C HIS A 4 18.23 -45.32 -29.08
N ILE A 5 18.28 -45.75 -27.82
CA ILE A 5 17.36 -45.45 -26.69
C ILE A 5 16.66 -46.67 -26.05
N ASN A 6 17.20 -46.99 -24.86
CA ASN A 6 16.59 -47.36 -23.58
C ASN A 6 15.34 -48.24 -23.50
N SER A 7 15.45 -49.28 -22.66
CA SER A 7 14.61 -49.32 -21.44
C SER A 7 15.27 -50.19 -20.37
N ASN A 8 15.85 -49.50 -19.38
CA ASN A 8 16.14 -50.06 -18.06
C ASN A 8 14.82 -50.55 -17.45
N HIS A 9 14.59 -51.86 -17.41
CA HIS A 9 13.51 -52.43 -16.62
C HIS A 9 14.08 -53.04 -15.33
N THR A 10 14.71 -52.20 -14.51
CA THR A 10 14.92 -52.51 -13.09
C THR A 10 13.56 -52.50 -12.41
N GLN A 11 13.20 -53.56 -11.70
CA GLN A 11 11.93 -53.67 -10.98
C GLN A 11 11.68 -52.39 -10.15
N GLU A 12 10.73 -51.56 -10.59
CA GLU A 12 10.33 -50.38 -9.83
C GLU A 12 9.74 -50.85 -8.51
N LYS A 13 10.52 -50.76 -7.43
CA LYS A 13 10.10 -51.15 -6.09
C LYS A 13 8.90 -50.28 -5.70
N LYS A 14 7.72 -50.88 -5.62
CA LYS A 14 6.47 -50.23 -5.21
C LYS A 14 6.33 -50.28 -3.69
N TYR A 15 5.73 -49.24 -3.11
CA TYR A 15 5.60 -49.03 -1.67
C TYR A 15 4.12 -49.01 -1.26
N PRO A 16 3.53 -50.15 -0.89
CA PRO A 16 2.16 -50.22 -0.41
C PRO A 16 2.01 -49.63 1.00
N CYS A 17 0.89 -48.96 1.24
CA CYS A 17 0.44 -48.58 2.57
C CYS A 17 -0.10 -49.79 3.30
N ASP A 18 0.45 -50.07 4.46
CA ASP A 18 0.05 -51.13 5.40
C ASP A 18 -1.31 -50.89 6.05
N ILE A 19 -1.81 -49.64 6.04
CA ILE A 19 -3.07 -49.28 6.72
C ILE A 19 -4.26 -49.24 5.76
N CYS A 20 -4.08 -48.74 4.53
CA CYS A 20 -5.18 -48.64 3.54
C CYS A 20 -4.90 -49.29 2.19
N GLY A 21 -3.76 -49.97 2.03
CA GLY A 21 -3.42 -50.70 0.80
C GLY A 21 -3.00 -49.84 -0.39
N LYS A 22 -3.04 -48.50 -0.31
CA LYS A 22 -2.64 -47.63 -1.44
C LYS A 22 -1.16 -47.79 -1.78
N VAL A 23 -0.84 -47.92 -3.06
CA VAL A 23 0.52 -48.18 -3.55
C VAL A 23 1.16 -46.91 -4.10
N TYR A 24 2.39 -46.65 -3.67
CA TYR A 24 3.17 -45.48 -4.06
C TYR A 24 4.44 -45.89 -4.80
N LEU A 25 4.89 -45.06 -5.75
CA LEU A 25 6.12 -45.30 -6.52
C LEU A 25 7.39 -44.87 -5.77
N ARG A 26 7.26 -44.02 -4.73
CA ARG A 26 8.39 -43.51 -3.95
C ARG A 26 8.16 -43.68 -2.44
N PRO A 27 9.21 -43.99 -1.64
CA PRO A 27 9.09 -44.11 -0.18
C PRO A 27 8.66 -42.80 0.49
N THR A 28 9.11 -41.66 -0.02
CA THR A 28 8.76 -40.32 0.49
C THR A 28 7.27 -40.05 0.37
N SER A 29 6.66 -40.43 -0.76
CA SER A 29 5.22 -40.30 -0.99
C SER A 29 4.41 -41.20 -0.06
N LEU A 30 4.86 -42.44 0.19
CA LEU A 30 4.23 -43.31 1.18
C LEU A 30 4.35 -42.73 2.59
N LYS A 31 5.53 -42.22 2.96
CA LYS A 31 5.79 -41.58 4.27
C LYS A 31 4.87 -40.37 4.49
N ASP A 32 4.69 -39.54 3.46
CA ASP A 32 3.79 -38.39 3.51
C ASP A 32 2.33 -38.79 3.58
N HIS A 33 1.93 -39.79 2.80
CA HIS A 33 0.59 -40.36 2.86
C HIS A 33 0.26 -40.90 4.25
N LYS A 34 1.13 -41.73 4.84
CA LYS A 34 0.95 -42.24 6.21
C LYS A 34 0.88 -41.08 7.22
N ARG A 35 1.75 -40.08 7.08
CA ARG A 35 1.79 -38.90 7.95
C ARG A 35 0.53 -38.03 7.88
N VAL A 36 -0.12 -37.93 6.71
CA VAL A 36 -1.28 -37.05 6.50
C VAL A 36 -2.61 -37.77 6.69
N LYS A 37 -2.70 -39.06 6.35
CA LYS A 37 -3.96 -39.81 6.29
C LYS A 37 -4.11 -40.86 7.37
N HIS A 38 -3.02 -41.31 8.01
CA HIS A 38 -3.06 -42.38 8.99
C HIS A 38 -2.39 -42.05 10.33
N SER A 39 -1.63 -40.95 10.41
CA SER A 39 -1.12 -40.45 11.69
C SER A 39 -2.20 -39.66 12.42
N THR A 40 -2.45 -39.98 13.68
CA THR A 40 -3.18 -39.11 14.62
C THR A 40 -2.31 -37.96 15.13
N VAL A 41 -1.02 -37.92 14.76
CA VAL A 41 -0.09 -36.86 15.14
C VAL A 41 0.47 -36.18 13.89
N LYS A 42 -0.04 -34.98 13.62
CA LYS A 42 0.75 -33.85 13.12
C LYS A 42 0.03 -32.56 13.51
N ARG A 43 0.65 -31.69 14.30
CA ARG A 43 0.07 -30.37 14.58
C ARG A 43 1.11 -29.28 14.49
N TYR A 44 0.94 -28.42 13.49
CA TYR A 44 1.16 -27.00 13.68
C TYR A 44 -0.16 -26.44 14.21
N ASP A 45 -0.31 -26.37 15.52
CA ASP A 45 -1.49 -25.83 16.19
C ASP A 45 -1.46 -24.31 16.23
N CYS A 46 -2.61 -23.69 15.97
CA CYS A 46 -2.81 -22.28 16.24
C CYS A 46 -3.02 -22.10 17.75
N SER A 47 -2.13 -21.35 18.40
CA SER A 47 -2.20 -21.14 19.85
C SER A 47 -3.41 -20.30 20.28
N ASP A 48 -4.02 -19.55 19.36
CA ASP A 48 -5.13 -18.64 19.65
C ASP A 48 -6.51 -19.32 19.54
N CYS A 49 -6.64 -20.37 18.72
CA CYS A 49 -7.92 -21.04 18.47
C CYS A 49 -7.88 -22.57 18.53
N GLY A 50 -6.70 -23.16 18.76
CA GLY A 50 -6.50 -24.61 18.87
C GLY A 50 -6.63 -25.39 17.55
N MET A 51 -6.88 -24.72 16.42
CA MET A 51 -6.96 -25.38 15.11
C MET A 51 -5.61 -25.95 14.68
N ALA A 52 -5.62 -27.15 14.08
CA ALA A 52 -4.42 -27.85 13.67
C ALA A 52 -4.30 -27.95 12.15
N PHE A 53 -3.09 -27.73 11.64
CA PHE A 53 -2.81 -27.72 10.21
C PHE A 53 -1.75 -28.76 9.83
N VAL A 54 -1.84 -29.26 8.59
CA VAL A 54 -0.91 -30.26 8.07
C VAL A 54 0.46 -29.66 7.70
N SER A 55 0.58 -28.33 7.60
CA SER A 55 1.86 -27.64 7.41
C SER A 55 1.94 -26.31 8.18
N TRP A 56 3.17 -25.87 8.45
CA TRP A 56 3.45 -24.58 9.07
C TRP A 56 2.89 -23.41 8.24
N ALA A 57 3.04 -23.47 6.91
CA ALA A 57 2.58 -22.41 6.01
C ALA A 57 1.06 -22.24 6.08
N GLN A 58 0.30 -23.34 6.16
CA GLN A 58 -1.15 -23.29 6.31
C GLN A 58 -1.57 -22.70 7.65
N ARG A 59 -0.92 -23.12 8.76
CA ARG A 59 -1.11 -22.49 10.06
C ARG A 59 -0.78 -21.00 10.01
N TRP A 60 0.33 -20.61 9.40
CA TRP A 60 0.78 -19.22 9.30
C TRP A 60 -0.20 -18.36 8.49
N HIS A 61 -0.70 -18.87 7.36
CA HIS A 61 -1.71 -18.17 6.56
C HIS A 61 -3.04 -18.03 7.31
N HIS A 62 -3.47 -19.08 8.02
CA HIS A 62 -4.63 -19.02 8.89
C HIS A 62 -4.44 -17.97 9.99
N PHE A 63 -3.33 -18.03 10.74
CA PHE A 63 -3.00 -17.05 11.77
C PHE A 63 -2.96 -15.63 11.22
N LYS A 64 -2.34 -15.43 10.04
CA LYS A 64 -2.28 -14.14 9.36
C LYS A 64 -3.66 -13.60 8.93
N LYS A 65 -4.60 -14.49 8.61
CA LYS A 65 -5.92 -14.12 8.10
C LYS A 65 -6.94 -13.90 9.23
N GLU A 66 -6.94 -14.79 10.21
CA GLU A 66 -7.99 -14.89 11.22
C GLU A 66 -7.58 -14.27 12.57
N HIS A 67 -6.28 -14.25 12.90
CA HIS A 67 -5.78 -13.78 14.20
C HIS A 67 -4.91 -12.53 14.11
N THR A 68 -4.28 -12.30 12.96
CA THR A 68 -3.51 -11.07 12.72
C THR A 68 -4.48 -9.95 12.34
N THR A 69 -5.15 -9.39 13.36
CA THR A 69 -5.61 -8.00 13.35
C THR A 69 -4.45 -7.04 13.63
N ALA A 70 -3.19 -7.51 13.55
CA ALA A 70 -2.01 -6.75 13.90
C ALA A 70 -1.94 -5.48 13.07
N LYS A 71 -2.39 -4.42 13.71
CA LYS A 71 -2.13 -3.05 13.35
C LYS A 71 -1.00 -2.63 14.30
N PRO A 72 0.26 -3.00 13.99
CA PRO A 72 1.37 -2.81 14.93
C PRO A 72 1.62 -1.33 15.24
N PHE A 73 1.05 -0.43 14.45
CA PHE A 73 1.20 1.01 14.59
C PHE A 73 -0.04 1.59 15.28
N ALA A 74 -0.06 1.53 16.62
CA ALA A 74 -1.08 2.16 17.44
C ALA A 74 -0.89 3.69 17.52
N CYS A 75 -2.00 4.42 17.59
CA CYS A 75 -1.99 5.86 17.84
C CYS A 75 -1.73 6.14 19.32
N THR A 76 -0.94 7.18 19.61
CA THR A 76 -0.66 7.62 20.98
C THR A 76 -1.74 8.54 21.54
N TYR A 77 -2.67 9.02 20.71
CA TYR A 77 -3.72 9.97 21.09
C TYR A 77 -5.12 9.33 21.16
N CYS A 78 -5.30 8.11 20.62
CA CYS A 78 -6.57 7.39 20.65
C CYS A 78 -6.38 5.88 20.40
N ASP A 79 -7.43 5.09 20.56
CA ASP A 79 -7.39 3.62 20.45
C ASP A 79 -7.31 3.08 19.02
N TRP A 80 -7.10 3.96 18.03
CA TRP A 80 -6.97 3.54 16.64
C TRP A 80 -5.56 3.06 16.34
N ALA A 81 -5.49 1.91 15.69
CA ALA A 81 -4.24 1.37 15.18
C ALA A 81 -4.27 1.25 13.65
N PHE A 82 -3.09 1.18 13.04
CA PHE A 82 -2.88 1.12 11.59
C PHE A 82 -1.95 -0.03 11.19
N LYS A 83 -2.17 -0.53 9.97
CA LYS A 83 -1.35 -1.60 9.38
C LYS A 83 0.02 -1.09 8.91
N PHE A 84 0.09 0.16 8.48
CA PHE A 84 1.31 0.78 7.96
C PHE A 84 1.68 2.03 8.77
N LYS A 85 2.99 2.26 8.96
CA LYS A 85 3.51 3.43 9.68
C LYS A 85 3.09 4.75 9.03
N GLY A 86 3.05 4.80 7.69
CA GLY A 86 2.64 6.00 6.95
C GLY A 86 1.19 6.41 7.23
N ASP A 87 0.29 5.44 7.40
CA ASP A 87 -1.11 5.70 7.76
C ASP A 87 -1.22 6.22 9.19
N LEU A 88 -0.43 5.66 10.12
CA LEU A 88 -0.34 6.18 11.49
C LEU A 88 0.19 7.62 11.51
N THR A 89 1.28 7.92 10.81
CA THR A 89 1.83 9.29 10.74
C THR A 89 0.81 10.27 10.21
N LEU A 90 0.12 9.91 9.13
CA LEU A 90 -0.95 10.74 8.57
C LEU A 90 -2.13 10.91 9.54
N HIS A 91 -2.48 9.86 10.27
CA HIS A 91 -3.50 9.94 11.30
C HIS A 91 -3.09 10.86 12.45
N ILE A 92 -1.85 10.78 12.93
CA ILE A 92 -1.31 11.65 13.99
C ILE A 92 -1.41 13.13 13.61
N ARG A 93 -1.22 13.48 12.33
CA ARG A 93 -1.40 14.86 11.84
C ARG A 93 -2.83 15.41 12.06
N LYS A 94 -3.83 14.55 12.26
CA LYS A 94 -5.19 14.99 12.62
C LYS A 94 -5.27 15.45 14.08
N HIS A 95 -4.46 14.88 14.97
CA HIS A 95 -4.37 15.27 16.37
C HIS A 95 -3.48 16.50 16.55
N THR A 96 -2.31 16.53 15.89
CA THR A 96 -1.35 17.63 16.04
C THR A 96 -1.68 18.85 15.17
N GLY A 97 -2.56 18.69 14.18
CA GLY A 97 -2.87 19.73 13.20
C GLY A 97 -1.73 20.03 12.22
N GLU A 98 -0.65 19.24 12.22
CA GLU A 98 0.53 19.46 11.38
C GLU A 98 0.17 19.36 9.89
N LYS A 99 0.50 20.42 9.14
CA LYS A 99 0.24 20.55 7.70
C LYS A 99 1.53 20.93 6.97
N PRO A 100 2.43 19.96 6.74
CA PRO A 100 3.76 20.25 6.21
C PRO A 100 3.75 20.68 4.74
N PHE A 101 2.68 20.40 4.00
CA PHE A 101 2.62 20.70 2.57
C PHE A 101 1.87 22.00 2.34
N LYS A 102 2.58 23.07 2.00
CA LYS A 102 2.00 24.39 1.71
C LYS A 102 1.86 24.62 0.21
N CYS A 103 0.79 25.30 -0.18
CA CYS A 103 0.66 25.87 -1.50
C CYS A 103 1.56 27.10 -1.60
N ASP A 104 2.42 27.12 -2.62
CA ASP A 104 3.26 28.24 -3.02
C ASP A 104 2.47 29.45 -3.54
N ILE A 105 1.27 29.22 -4.11
CA ILE A 105 0.43 30.30 -4.67
C ILE A 105 -0.32 31.07 -3.57
N CYS A 106 -0.98 30.38 -2.64
CA CYS A 106 -1.87 31.02 -1.65
C CYS A 106 -1.49 30.76 -0.18
N GLY A 107 -0.37 30.07 0.07
CA GLY A 107 0.08 29.73 1.42
C GLY A 107 -0.75 28.64 2.14
N LYS A 108 -1.87 28.18 1.56
CA LYS A 108 -2.75 27.19 2.19
C LYS A 108 -2.03 25.88 2.44
N ALA A 109 -2.10 25.39 3.68
CA ALA A 109 -1.38 24.20 4.13
C ALA A 109 -2.27 22.93 4.17
N PHE A 110 -1.68 21.78 3.88
CA PHE A 110 -2.33 20.48 3.78
C PHE A 110 -1.51 19.40 4.50
N ASN A 111 -2.19 18.36 4.98
CA ASN A 111 -1.58 17.22 5.67
C ASN A 111 -1.05 16.12 4.72
N LYS A 112 -1.36 16.23 3.42
CA LYS A 112 -1.00 15.28 2.35
C LYS A 112 -0.50 16.04 1.12
N SER A 113 0.56 15.54 0.49
CA SER A 113 1.18 16.16 -0.69
C SER A 113 0.22 16.20 -1.89
N TYR A 114 -0.48 15.11 -2.18
CA TYR A 114 -1.39 15.04 -3.32
C TYR A 114 -2.56 16.04 -3.21
N ASN A 115 -2.97 16.41 -2.00
CA ASN A 115 -3.98 17.44 -1.79
C ASN A 115 -3.50 18.81 -2.26
N VAL A 116 -2.20 19.12 -2.10
CA VAL A 116 -1.61 20.35 -2.65
C VAL A 116 -1.65 20.32 -4.17
N VAL A 117 -1.28 19.20 -4.79
CA VAL A 117 -1.29 19.06 -6.26
C VAL A 117 -2.68 19.28 -6.84
N ILE A 118 -3.71 18.68 -6.23
CA ILE A 118 -5.11 18.87 -6.65
C ILE A 118 -5.55 20.31 -6.39
N HIS A 119 -5.20 20.87 -5.23
CA HIS A 119 -5.51 22.26 -4.91
C HIS A 119 -4.86 23.24 -5.89
N LYS A 120 -3.62 23.02 -6.32
CA LYS A 120 -2.97 23.87 -7.33
C LYS A 120 -3.77 23.95 -8.63
N LYS A 121 -4.53 22.92 -8.98
CA LYS A 121 -5.42 22.97 -10.15
C LYS A 121 -6.57 23.96 -9.99
N SER A 122 -7.03 24.26 -8.76
CA SER A 122 -8.03 25.31 -8.54
C SER A 122 -7.49 26.71 -8.78
N HIS A 123 -6.17 26.89 -8.69
CA HIS A 123 -5.51 28.17 -9.02
C HIS A 123 -5.35 28.40 -10.52
N ARG A 124 -5.75 27.46 -11.39
CA ARG A 124 -5.69 27.65 -12.86
C ARG A 124 -6.51 28.85 -13.36
N ASN A 125 -7.44 29.36 -12.54
CA ASN A 125 -8.23 30.56 -12.83
C ASN A 125 -7.64 31.85 -12.19
N LEU A 126 -6.49 31.77 -11.53
CA LEU A 126 -5.74 32.92 -11.01
C LEU A 126 -4.39 32.98 -11.74
N PRO A 127 -4.07 34.08 -12.42
CA PRO A 127 -2.79 34.21 -13.11
C PRO A 127 -1.61 34.07 -12.12
N PRO A 128 -0.45 33.57 -12.58
CA PRO A 128 0.75 33.47 -11.75
C PRO A 128 1.11 34.82 -11.12
N PRO A 129 1.64 34.86 -9.88
CA PRO A 129 2.01 36.11 -9.21
C PRO A 129 3.07 36.92 -9.98
N GLU A 130 3.84 36.27 -10.87
CA GLU A 130 4.83 36.93 -11.74
C GLU A 130 4.17 37.81 -12.82
N GLN A 131 2.89 37.61 -13.15
CA GLN A 131 2.17 38.44 -14.12
C GLN A 131 1.45 39.65 -13.48
N SER A 132 1.17 39.61 -12.17
CA SER A 132 0.57 40.75 -11.46
C SER A 132 1.54 41.90 -11.19
N THR A 133 2.85 41.65 -11.15
CA THR A 133 3.86 42.69 -10.95
C THR A 133 4.16 43.51 -12.21
N LEU A 134 3.90 42.96 -13.40
CA LEU A 134 4.12 43.66 -14.67
C LEU A 134 3.02 44.69 -14.97
N LEU A 135 1.75 44.36 -14.67
CA LEU A 135 0.61 45.25 -14.91
C LEU A 135 0.63 46.51 -14.01
N ALA A 136 1.28 46.44 -12.84
CA ALA A 136 1.43 47.58 -11.94
C ALA A 136 2.49 48.59 -12.43
N ALA A 137 3.45 48.17 -13.26
CA ALA A 137 4.51 49.04 -13.77
C ALA A 137 4.10 49.86 -15.01
N GLU A 138 3.17 49.34 -15.84
CA GLU A 138 2.75 50.01 -17.07
C GLU A 138 1.76 51.17 -16.85
N THR A 139 1.15 51.30 -15.66
CA THR A 139 0.16 52.37 -15.38
C THR A 139 0.82 53.72 -14.99
N ALA A 140 2.16 53.81 -14.92
CA ALA A 140 2.87 54.98 -14.40
C ALA A 140 3.54 55.91 -15.45
N MET A 141 3.34 55.70 -16.77
CA MET A 141 4.11 56.42 -17.81
C MET A 141 3.25 57.03 -18.94
N LEU A 142 2.23 57.84 -18.63
CA LEU A 142 1.68 58.79 -19.61
C LEU A 142 1.72 60.24 -19.09
N PRO A 143 2.28 61.18 -19.86
CA PRO A 143 2.62 62.53 -19.41
C PRO A 143 1.39 63.45 -19.34
N GLN A 144 1.41 64.36 -18.37
CA GLN A 144 0.43 65.45 -18.27
C GLN A 144 0.65 66.44 -19.41
N GLY A 145 -0.29 66.48 -20.35
CA GLY A 145 -0.40 67.54 -21.35
C GLY A 145 -1.39 68.61 -20.85
N GLU A 146 -0.90 69.82 -20.67
CA GLU A 146 -1.67 71.01 -20.32
C GLU A 146 -2.62 71.43 -21.45
N VAL A 147 -3.87 71.83 -21.12
CA VAL A 147 -4.63 72.84 -21.88
C VAL A 147 -5.53 73.64 -20.90
N LYS A 148 -5.27 74.95 -20.81
CA LYS A 148 -6.18 76.04 -20.39
C LYS A 148 -6.36 76.97 -21.61
N PRO A 149 -7.27 77.97 -21.62
CA PRO A 149 -8.65 78.11 -21.12
C PRO A 149 -9.63 78.29 -22.33
N GLU A 150 -10.95 78.42 -22.20
CA GLU A 150 -11.71 79.68 -22.10
C GLU A 150 -13.23 79.45 -21.94
N HIS A 151 -13.82 80.25 -21.06
CA HIS A 151 -15.15 80.91 -21.03
C HIS A 151 -16.32 80.44 -21.92
N THR A 152 -17.53 80.34 -21.33
CA THR A 152 -18.70 81.21 -21.64
C THR A 152 -19.77 81.10 -20.53
N ALA A 153 -20.48 82.21 -20.32
CA ALA A 153 -21.44 82.59 -19.29
C ALA A 153 -22.70 81.70 -19.11
N ILE A 154 -23.36 81.83 -17.95
CA ILE A 154 -24.64 82.56 -17.73
C ILE A 154 -24.59 83.17 -16.33
#